data_AF-A0A150PP06-F1
#
_entry.id   AF-A0A150PP06-F1
#
_cell.length_a   1.000
_cell.length_b   1.000
_cell.length_c   1.000
_cell.angle_alpha   90.00
_cell.angle_beta   90.00
_cell.angle_gamma   90.00
#
_symmetry.space_group_name_H-M   'P 1'
#
loop_
_entity.id
_entity.type
_entity.pdbx_description
1 polymer ?
#
loop_
_entity_poly.entity_id
_entity_poly.type
_entity_poly.pdbx_seq_one_letter_code
_entity_poly.pdbx_strand_id
1 'polypeptide(L)'
;MDMITVAVNVETTCGTCRMPMPVNTLAREVGCPSCGRSTAIGDDLWQALLRDPIYDGPKMLQNEGRRTSAGKLSASYVRRGPCCHGCDKEIPVASIQEVRQQAMLGCDACSVRTWVRAVPAELAGALPNVTHLAGEDPDPTAVAPGPEAEPATFPCPQCGSPVPFDGTNRACTCRFCSASVHVPDQFVHRGRRKVAARWFLCFDASIADDAPSAQAVAAGLFDWKEPPLAAVDAEGNLYCAATLAHWVPVEGKFPREKDDHVLWSITPSMDVRWLQRGLSRAVHLALSPRGTLLVTGRGKADRPWLSTKTGLPVQEADGTVREISGHLLASQDLACDHDGSLVIVKDGAALRLSPGGADLPERRDAAAALAGATRVHRGWDGLLYGLTTGKIVRLDASGGRSHEMKLPCEDQDSQYSALGVDAGGNAYVLGSKELVRISATGEQSVILMSKRDKLPRSGMRMAVHPDGSFWLFGEGGAAWKFDASAALVFASEKEPRPPKPTSSDVFQAQMAATKARLLAEHEERSRLASEQLAAEKRKQRPAEIALLAAMALFLVLGLVAVFLM
;
A
#
# COMPACT_ATOMS: atom_id res chain seq x y z
N MET A 1 18.91 -10.28 -9.04
CA MET A 1 17.43 -10.21 -8.93
C MET A 1 17.14 -9.97 -7.46
N ASP A 2 16.34 -8.95 -7.17
CA ASP A 2 16.17 -8.46 -5.80
C ASP A 2 15.02 -9.22 -5.13
N MET A 3 15.34 -9.90 -4.04
CA MET A 3 14.35 -10.59 -3.20
C MET A 3 13.41 -9.57 -2.59
N ILE A 4 12.11 -9.77 -2.74
CA ILE A 4 11.11 -8.94 -2.06
C ILE A 4 11.01 -9.39 -0.60
N THR A 5 10.97 -8.44 0.32
CA THR A 5 10.89 -8.73 1.75
C THR A 5 9.86 -7.86 2.46
N VAL A 6 9.20 -8.45 3.44
CA VAL A 6 8.16 -7.80 4.24
C VAL A 6 8.50 -8.00 5.70
N ALA A 7 8.74 -6.91 6.42
CA ALA A 7 8.96 -6.96 7.85
C ALA A 7 7.61 -7.05 8.55
N VAL A 8 7.44 -8.04 9.43
CA VAL A 8 6.27 -8.31 10.24
C VAL A 8 6.63 -8.17 11.72
N ASN A 9 5.77 -7.50 12.47
CA ASN A 9 5.84 -7.43 13.92
C ASN A 9 4.50 -7.92 14.48
N VAL A 10 4.54 -9.02 15.23
CA VAL A 10 3.36 -9.71 15.74
C VAL A 10 3.29 -9.59 17.25
N GLU A 11 2.11 -9.25 17.75
CA GLU A 11 1.81 -9.12 19.18
C GLU A 11 0.51 -9.85 19.51
N THR A 12 0.44 -10.42 20.71
CA THR A 12 -0.80 -10.98 21.29
C THR A 12 -0.86 -10.65 22.78
N THR A 13 -1.91 -11.11 23.46
CA THR A 13 -2.11 -10.93 24.90
C THR A 13 -2.17 -12.29 25.58
N CYS A 14 -1.37 -12.49 26.63
CA CYS A 14 -1.37 -13.74 27.39
C CYS A 14 -2.75 -14.02 28.00
N GLY A 15 -3.33 -15.18 27.72
CA GLY A 15 -4.64 -15.57 28.26
C GLY A 15 -4.70 -15.71 29.78
N THR A 16 -3.54 -15.87 30.45
CA THR A 16 -3.46 -16.01 31.90
C THR A 16 -3.22 -14.68 32.61
N CYS A 17 -2.08 -14.04 32.35
CA CYS A 17 -1.70 -12.83 33.07
C CYS A 17 -2.12 -11.53 32.36
N ARG A 18 -2.75 -11.63 31.18
CA ARG A 18 -3.23 -10.50 30.36
C ARG A 18 -2.17 -9.49 29.95
N MET A 19 -0.90 -9.85 30.07
CA MET A 19 0.20 -9.01 29.62
C MET A 19 0.38 -9.12 28.10
N PRO A 20 0.74 -8.03 27.41
CA PRO A 20 1.17 -8.08 26.03
C PRO A 20 2.36 -9.04 25.88
N MET A 21 2.34 -9.83 24.82
CA MET A 21 3.32 -10.85 24.52
C MET A 21 3.76 -10.67 23.06
N PRO A 22 5.03 -10.32 22.82
CA PRO A 22 5.56 -10.29 21.46
C PRO A 22 5.65 -11.72 20.91
N VAL A 23 5.40 -11.86 19.62
CA VAL A 23 5.58 -13.10 18.87
C VAL A 23 6.67 -12.86 17.83
N ASN A 24 7.91 -13.05 18.29
CA ASN A 24 9.11 -12.78 17.50
C ASN A 24 9.53 -13.96 16.60
N THR A 25 8.70 -14.99 16.49
CA THR A 25 9.01 -16.19 15.72
C THR A 25 7.72 -16.86 15.24
N LEU A 26 7.73 -17.39 14.03
CA LEU A 26 6.67 -18.23 13.50
C LEU A 26 6.76 -19.62 14.12
N ALA A 27 6.02 -19.82 15.21
CA ALA A 27 5.97 -21.06 15.99
C ALA A 27 4.52 -21.45 16.33
N ARG A 28 4.31 -22.75 16.57
CA ARG A 28 3.02 -23.29 17.05
C ARG A 28 2.73 -22.94 18.50
N GLU A 29 3.77 -22.67 19.29
CA GLU A 29 3.63 -22.26 20.68
C GLU A 29 4.55 -21.09 20.99
N VAL A 30 4.02 -20.14 21.75
CA VAL A 30 4.78 -18.98 22.22
C VAL A 30 4.68 -18.91 23.74
N GLY A 31 5.83 -18.82 24.41
CA GLY A 31 5.92 -18.70 25.86
C GLY A 31 5.68 -17.25 26.30
N CYS A 32 4.78 -17.05 27.25
CA CYS A 32 4.59 -15.73 27.84
C CYS A 32 5.85 -15.31 28.60
N PRO A 33 6.53 -14.22 28.21
CA PRO A 33 7.71 -13.75 28.93
C PRO A 33 7.40 -13.42 30.39
N SER A 34 6.18 -12.99 30.68
CA SER A 34 5.78 -12.56 32.03
C SER A 34 5.46 -13.72 32.98
N CYS A 35 4.71 -14.73 32.54
CA CYS A 35 4.25 -15.81 33.42
C CYS A 35 4.75 -17.21 33.04
N GLY A 36 5.52 -17.33 31.95
CA GLY A 36 6.09 -18.58 31.46
C GLY A 36 5.10 -19.54 30.78
N ARG A 37 3.78 -19.29 30.88
CA ARG A 37 2.77 -20.17 30.24
C ARG A 37 2.86 -20.08 28.72
N SER A 38 2.87 -21.23 28.05
CA SER A 38 2.77 -21.31 26.61
C SER A 38 1.35 -20.99 26.12
N THR A 39 1.26 -20.45 24.92
CA THR A 39 0.01 -20.23 24.19
C THR A 39 0.17 -20.86 22.82
N ALA A 40 -0.70 -21.81 22.49
CA ALA A 40 -0.74 -22.39 21.16
C ALA A 40 -1.30 -21.39 20.13
N ILE A 41 -0.68 -21.34 18.95
CA ILE A 41 -1.13 -20.59 17.78
C ILE A 41 -1.36 -21.62 16.67
N GLY A 42 -2.62 -21.83 16.31
CA GLY A 42 -3.01 -22.75 15.25
C GLY A 42 -2.58 -22.27 13.86
N ASP A 43 -2.39 -23.21 12.95
CA ASP A 43 -1.99 -22.93 11.55
C ASP A 43 -3.04 -22.07 10.84
N ASP A 44 -4.32 -22.26 11.14
CA ASP A 44 -5.44 -21.45 10.65
C ASP A 44 -5.33 -19.99 11.09
N LEU A 45 -4.91 -19.77 12.34
CA LEU A 45 -4.74 -18.44 12.90
C LEU A 45 -3.51 -17.74 12.29
N TRP A 46 -2.43 -18.48 12.03
CA TRP A 46 -1.27 -17.97 11.29
C TRP A 46 -1.63 -17.62 9.85
N GLN A 47 -2.34 -18.49 9.14
CA GLN A 47 -2.83 -18.22 7.79
C GLN A 47 -3.71 -16.97 7.74
N ALA A 48 -4.65 -16.83 8.68
CA ALA A 48 -5.51 -15.66 8.75
C ALA A 48 -4.72 -14.37 9.04
N LEU A 49 -3.77 -14.42 9.98
CA LEU A 49 -2.96 -13.27 10.37
C LEU A 49 -1.97 -12.84 9.28
N LEU A 50 -1.31 -13.80 8.64
CA LEU A 50 -0.26 -13.53 7.67
C LEU A 50 -0.79 -13.40 6.24
N ARG A 51 -2.09 -13.63 6.00
CA ARG A 51 -2.73 -13.41 4.72
C ARG A 51 -2.34 -12.06 4.12
N ASP A 52 -2.62 -10.96 4.81
CA ASP A 52 -2.35 -9.64 4.25
C ASP A 52 -0.83 -9.38 4.09
N PRO A 53 0.06 -9.68 5.07
CA PRO A 53 1.50 -9.60 4.85
C PRO A 53 2.02 -10.41 3.65
N ILE A 54 1.46 -11.59 3.38
CA ILE A 54 1.86 -12.47 2.27
C ILE A 54 1.34 -11.93 0.94
N TYR A 55 0.07 -11.51 0.89
CA TYR A 55 -0.57 -11.10 -0.35
C TYR A 55 -0.36 -9.62 -0.68
N ASP A 56 -0.41 -8.73 0.30
CA ASP A 56 -0.28 -7.28 0.11
C ASP A 56 1.15 -6.80 0.37
N GLY A 57 1.87 -7.42 1.30
CA GLY A 57 3.22 -6.99 1.68
C GLY A 57 4.18 -6.86 0.49
N PRO A 58 4.28 -7.84 -0.42
CA PRO A 58 5.10 -7.71 -1.63
C PRO A 58 4.65 -6.59 -2.57
N LYS A 59 3.37 -6.19 -2.52
CA LYS A 59 2.72 -5.19 -3.38
C LYS A 59 2.84 -3.76 -2.83
N MET A 60 3.32 -3.59 -1.60
CA MET A 60 3.41 -2.29 -0.94
C MET A 60 4.56 -1.45 -1.50
N LEU A 61 4.49 -0.13 -1.33
CA LEU A 61 5.66 0.73 -1.59
C LEU A 61 6.72 0.49 -0.52
N GLN A 62 8.00 0.75 -0.86
CA GLN A 62 9.08 0.67 0.12
C GLN A 62 8.76 1.58 1.32
N ASN A 63 8.81 1.02 2.53
CA ASN A 63 8.47 1.62 3.81
C ASN A 63 6.98 1.97 4.02
N GLU A 64 6.07 1.59 3.11
CA GLU A 64 4.63 1.62 3.41
C GLU A 64 4.34 0.62 4.53
N GLY A 65 3.50 0.99 5.50
CA GLY A 65 3.15 0.15 6.65
C GLY A 65 1.65 -0.05 6.78
N ARG A 66 1.23 -1.26 7.14
CA ARG A 66 -0.16 -1.67 7.35
C ARG A 66 -0.31 -2.47 8.64
N ARG A 67 -1.56 -2.73 9.03
CA ARG A 67 -1.91 -3.57 10.18
C ARG A 67 -3.01 -4.55 9.80
N THR A 68 -2.96 -5.73 10.41
CA THR A 68 -4.00 -6.75 10.33
C THR A 68 -4.13 -7.45 11.68
N SER A 69 -5.23 -8.18 11.88
CA SER A 69 -5.49 -8.88 13.13
C SER A 69 -6.31 -10.14 12.88
N ALA A 70 -5.97 -11.21 13.60
CA ALA A 70 -6.72 -12.46 13.60
C ALA A 70 -6.84 -12.98 15.04
N GLY A 71 -8.07 -13.12 15.52
CA GLY A 71 -8.34 -13.51 16.91
C GLY A 71 -7.73 -12.53 17.92
N LYS A 72 -6.79 -13.01 18.75
CA LYS A 72 -6.05 -12.20 19.72
C LYS A 72 -4.69 -11.70 19.21
N LEU A 73 -4.30 -12.11 18.01
CA LEU A 73 -3.06 -11.66 17.39
C LEU A 73 -3.31 -10.40 16.58
N SER A 74 -2.37 -9.48 16.67
CA SER A 74 -2.27 -8.32 15.80
C SER A 74 -0.90 -8.32 15.14
N ALA A 75 -0.85 -7.98 13.86
CA ALA A 75 0.38 -7.83 13.12
C ALA A 75 0.44 -6.43 12.51
N SER A 76 1.59 -5.78 12.62
CA SER A 76 1.96 -4.65 11.78
C SER A 76 3.01 -5.12 10.79
N TYR A 77 2.91 -4.69 9.54
CA TYR A 77 3.83 -5.11 8.50
C TYR A 77 4.21 -3.95 7.59
N VAL A 78 5.45 -3.96 7.10
CA VAL A 78 6.05 -2.90 6.30
C VAL A 78 6.93 -3.52 5.22
N ARG A 79 6.88 -3.01 3.99
CA ARG A 79 7.82 -3.47 2.95
C ARG A 79 9.19 -2.83 3.19
N ARG A 80 10.14 -3.62 3.66
CA ARG A 80 11.50 -3.17 4.00
C ARG A 80 12.46 -4.34 3.87
N GLY A 81 13.70 -4.06 3.44
CA GLY A 81 14.81 -5.01 3.41
C GLY A 81 15.09 -5.61 4.81
N PRO A 82 15.54 -6.88 4.91
CA PRO A 82 15.93 -7.49 6.17
C PRO A 82 17.04 -6.68 6.82
N CYS A 83 16.94 -6.38 8.11
CA CYS A 83 17.94 -5.57 8.80
C CYS A 83 18.34 -6.17 10.15
N CYS A 84 19.53 -5.79 10.60
CA CYS A 84 20.08 -6.20 11.88
C CYS A 84 19.29 -5.58 13.04
N HIS A 85 18.87 -6.38 14.01
CA HIS A 85 18.17 -5.92 15.22
C HIS A 85 18.98 -4.96 16.10
N GLY A 86 20.31 -4.97 16.01
CA GLY A 86 21.17 -4.13 16.84
C GLY A 86 21.35 -2.71 16.29
N CYS A 87 21.55 -2.57 14.98
CA CYS A 87 21.93 -1.29 14.36
C CYS A 87 21.11 -0.91 13.13
N ASP A 88 20.05 -1.68 12.80
CA ASP A 88 19.18 -1.45 11.64
C ASP A 88 19.88 -1.50 10.26
N LYS A 89 21.17 -1.90 10.20
CA LYS A 89 21.90 -2.12 8.96
C LYS A 89 21.28 -3.27 8.17
N GLU A 90 21.07 -3.04 6.87
CA GLU A 90 20.50 -4.03 5.96
C GLU A 90 21.40 -5.28 5.84
N ILE A 91 20.77 -6.45 5.83
CA ILE A 91 21.41 -7.75 5.66
C ILE A 91 21.39 -8.07 4.16
N PRO A 92 22.54 -8.36 3.53
CA PRO A 92 22.60 -8.68 2.12
C PRO A 92 21.70 -9.87 1.76
N VAL A 93 20.84 -9.69 0.74
CA VAL A 93 19.94 -10.73 0.22
C VAL A 93 20.68 -12.00 -0.18
N ALA A 94 21.85 -11.85 -0.81
CA ALA A 94 22.69 -12.99 -1.22
C ALA A 94 23.05 -13.90 -0.02
N SER A 95 23.36 -13.31 1.14
CA SER A 95 23.67 -14.07 2.35
C SER A 95 22.46 -14.81 2.92
N ILE A 96 21.23 -14.31 2.67
CA ILE A 96 20.00 -15.01 3.06
C ILE A 96 19.74 -16.20 2.13
N GLN A 97 19.93 -16.03 0.81
CA GLN A 97 19.71 -17.08 -0.19
C GLN A 97 20.68 -18.27 -0.07
N GLU A 98 21.86 -18.04 0.52
CA GLU A 98 22.83 -19.10 0.81
C GLU A 98 22.39 -20.03 1.96
N VAL A 99 21.42 -19.61 2.78
CA VAL A 99 20.94 -20.39 3.94
C VAL A 99 20.03 -21.52 3.48
N ARG A 100 20.54 -22.76 3.50
CA ARG A 100 19.78 -23.95 3.07
C ARG A 100 18.70 -24.40 4.06
N GLN A 101 19.01 -24.34 5.35
CA GLN A 101 18.07 -24.76 6.42
C GLN A 101 17.96 -23.67 7.47
N GLN A 102 19.07 -23.35 8.15
CA GLN A 102 19.14 -22.28 9.14
C GLN A 102 20.59 -21.82 9.37
N ALA A 103 20.76 -20.55 9.72
CA ALA A 103 22.06 -19.95 10.03
C ALA A 103 21.92 -18.71 10.91
N MET A 104 22.99 -18.38 11.64
CA MET A 104 23.15 -17.09 12.33
C MET A 104 24.05 -16.19 11.49
N LEU A 105 23.47 -15.17 10.85
CA LEU A 105 24.23 -14.18 10.07
C LEU A 105 24.74 -13.08 11.00
N GLY A 106 26.05 -12.85 11.03
CA GLY A 106 26.65 -11.77 11.83
C GLY A 106 26.54 -10.43 11.12
N CYS A 107 26.08 -9.40 11.81
CA CYS A 107 26.14 -8.02 11.29
C CYS A 107 27.59 -7.51 11.34
N ASP A 108 28.10 -7.08 10.21
CA ASP A 108 29.45 -6.51 10.06
C ASP A 108 29.65 -5.16 10.78
N ALA A 109 28.56 -4.45 11.11
CA ALA A 109 28.62 -3.16 11.80
C ALA A 109 28.58 -3.27 13.34
N CYS A 110 27.73 -4.13 13.90
CA CYS A 110 27.53 -4.22 15.36
C CYS A 110 27.75 -5.61 15.95
N SER A 111 28.17 -6.59 15.14
CA SER A 111 28.39 -7.99 15.51
C SER A 111 27.17 -8.75 16.07
N VAL A 112 26.00 -8.10 16.15
CA VAL A 112 24.74 -8.77 16.52
C VAL A 112 24.40 -9.81 15.45
N ARG A 113 24.01 -11.00 15.90
CA ARG A 113 23.66 -12.12 15.03
C ARG A 113 22.16 -12.12 14.74
N THR A 114 21.81 -12.23 13.47
CA THR A 114 20.43 -12.37 13.00
C THR A 114 20.18 -13.80 12.59
N TRP A 115 19.14 -14.41 13.17
CA TRP A 115 18.71 -15.75 12.78
C TRP A 115 18.02 -15.73 11.43
N VAL A 116 18.36 -16.68 10.57
CA VAL A 116 17.74 -16.88 9.26
C VAL A 116 17.49 -18.36 9.08
N ARG A 117 16.31 -18.73 8.56
CA ARG A 117 15.97 -20.11 8.21
C ARG A 117 15.10 -20.20 6.97
N ALA A 118 15.14 -21.34 6.30
CA ALA A 118 14.14 -21.67 5.28
C ALA A 118 12.78 -21.88 5.94
N VAL A 119 11.69 -21.59 5.20
CA VAL A 119 10.33 -21.89 5.67
C VAL A 119 10.19 -23.40 5.90
N PRO A 120 9.76 -23.85 7.10
CA PRO A 120 9.53 -25.27 7.34
C PRO A 120 8.51 -25.85 6.37
N ALA A 121 8.74 -27.07 5.88
CA ALA A 121 7.84 -27.73 4.93
C ALA A 121 6.38 -27.81 5.44
N GLU A 122 6.19 -27.98 6.74
CA GLU A 122 4.89 -28.01 7.40
C GLU A 122 4.10 -26.69 7.28
N LEU A 123 4.82 -25.57 7.17
CA LEU A 123 4.24 -24.23 7.08
C LEU A 123 4.27 -23.67 5.65
N ALA A 124 4.85 -24.38 4.69
CA ALA A 124 4.93 -23.96 3.30
C ALA A 124 3.54 -23.70 2.69
N GLY A 125 2.52 -24.47 3.10
CA GLY A 125 1.14 -24.24 2.66
C GLY A 125 0.50 -22.98 3.27
N ALA A 126 0.91 -22.59 4.47
CA ALA A 126 0.44 -21.36 5.12
C ALA A 126 1.19 -20.12 4.64
N LEU A 127 2.42 -20.31 4.16
CA LEU A 127 3.31 -19.29 3.63
C LEU A 127 3.62 -19.58 2.16
N PRO A 128 2.63 -19.52 1.25
CA PRO A 128 2.93 -19.63 -0.17
C PRO A 128 3.97 -18.58 -0.49
N ASN A 129 4.88 -18.89 -1.40
CA ASN A 129 5.77 -17.91 -2.01
C ASN A 129 6.86 -17.33 -1.07
N VAL A 130 6.86 -17.67 0.22
CA VAL A 130 7.93 -17.31 1.16
C VAL A 130 8.97 -18.42 1.17
N THR A 131 10.23 -18.08 0.91
CA THR A 131 11.36 -19.03 0.89
C THR A 131 12.12 -19.06 2.21
N HIS A 132 12.29 -17.89 2.83
CA HIS A 132 13.06 -17.73 4.07
C HIS A 132 12.34 -16.84 5.09
N LEU A 133 12.72 -17.02 6.35
CA LEU A 133 12.37 -16.17 7.47
C LEU A 133 13.67 -15.62 8.05
N ALA A 134 13.76 -14.32 8.25
CA ALA A 134 14.94 -13.66 8.80
C ALA A 134 14.57 -12.79 10.01
N GLY A 135 15.45 -12.69 11.00
CA GLY A 135 15.21 -11.88 12.19
C GLY A 135 14.27 -12.49 13.22
N GLU A 136 13.89 -13.76 13.08
CA GLU A 136 13.11 -14.43 14.11
C GLU A 136 13.94 -14.66 15.38
N ASP A 137 13.28 -14.75 16.54
CA ASP A 137 13.86 -15.42 17.69
C ASP A 137 14.11 -16.88 17.31
N PRO A 138 15.30 -17.42 17.59
CA PRO A 138 15.58 -18.80 17.27
C PRO A 138 14.67 -19.71 18.10
N ASP A 139 14.22 -20.82 17.48
CA ASP A 139 13.32 -21.76 18.13
C ASP A 139 13.99 -22.25 19.43
N PRO A 140 13.33 -22.09 20.60
CA PRO A 140 13.90 -22.53 21.88
C PRO A 140 14.19 -24.04 21.92
N THR A 141 13.58 -24.84 21.04
CA THR A 141 13.89 -26.28 20.89
C THR A 141 15.12 -26.54 20.02
N ALA A 142 15.49 -25.62 19.13
CA ALA A 142 16.61 -25.75 18.21
C ALA A 142 17.94 -25.23 18.78
N VAL A 143 17.89 -24.38 19.81
CA VAL A 143 19.08 -23.83 20.46
C VAL A 143 19.35 -24.57 21.76
N ALA A 144 20.53 -25.16 21.88
CA ALA A 144 21.04 -25.69 23.15
C ALA A 144 20.84 -24.62 24.25
N PRO A 145 20.35 -24.97 25.45
CA PRO A 145 19.95 -24.01 26.46
C PRO A 145 21.03 -22.93 26.62
N GLY A 146 20.67 -21.70 26.22
CA GLY A 146 21.58 -20.57 26.28
C GLY A 146 22.01 -20.30 27.73
N PRO A 147 23.10 -19.53 27.92
CA PRO A 147 23.54 -19.14 29.25
C PRO A 147 22.36 -18.54 30.03
N GLU A 148 22.16 -18.99 31.27
CA GLU A 148 21.11 -18.49 32.17
C GLU A 148 21.06 -16.97 32.12
N ALA A 149 19.85 -16.43 31.89
CA ALA A 149 19.63 -15.00 31.84
C ALA A 149 20.20 -14.35 33.10
N GLU A 150 20.96 -13.25 32.91
CA GLU A 150 21.61 -12.54 34.01
C GLU A 150 20.55 -12.17 35.08
N PRO A 151 20.67 -12.66 36.32
CA PRO A 151 19.61 -12.60 37.30
C PRO A 151 19.30 -11.14 37.66
N ALA A 152 18.07 -10.71 37.42
CA ALA A 152 17.62 -9.39 37.83
C ALA A 152 17.77 -9.26 39.36
N THR A 153 18.28 -8.13 39.87
CA THR A 153 18.40 -7.92 41.32
C THR A 153 17.36 -6.92 41.81
N PHE A 154 16.89 -7.11 43.03
CA PHE A 154 16.01 -6.17 43.72
C PHE A 154 16.37 -6.06 45.20
N PRO A 155 16.17 -4.91 45.86
CA PRO A 155 16.59 -4.73 47.25
C PRO A 155 15.71 -5.56 48.21
N CYS A 156 16.36 -6.26 49.15
CA CYS A 156 15.67 -7.00 50.21
C CYS A 156 14.89 -6.03 51.12
N PRO A 157 13.59 -6.28 51.40
CA PRO A 157 12.79 -5.40 52.25
C PRO A 157 13.22 -5.44 53.73
N GLN A 158 13.95 -6.46 54.17
CA GLN A 158 14.44 -6.58 55.55
C GLN A 158 15.78 -5.90 55.79
N CYS A 159 16.75 -6.04 54.86
CA CYS A 159 18.12 -5.54 55.08
C CYS A 159 18.67 -4.64 53.97
N GLY A 160 17.91 -4.40 52.89
CA GLY A 160 18.33 -3.56 51.75
C GLY A 160 19.29 -4.23 50.76
N SER A 161 19.90 -5.38 51.10
CA SER A 161 20.84 -6.07 50.22
C SER A 161 20.19 -6.56 48.91
N PRO A 162 20.91 -6.53 47.78
CA PRO A 162 20.37 -7.01 46.50
C PRO A 162 20.09 -8.53 46.56
N VAL A 163 18.87 -8.90 46.17
CA VAL A 163 18.42 -10.29 46.07
C VAL A 163 18.37 -10.65 44.58
N PRO A 164 19.12 -11.66 44.13
CA PRO A 164 19.02 -12.14 42.76
C PRO A 164 17.68 -12.85 42.55
N PHE A 165 17.03 -12.54 41.43
CA PHE A 165 15.81 -13.17 40.96
C PHE A 165 16.15 -14.05 39.76
N ASP A 166 15.95 -15.35 39.91
CA ASP A 166 16.10 -16.38 38.86
C ASP A 166 14.99 -16.30 37.79
N GLY A 167 14.07 -15.35 37.94
CA GLY A 167 12.90 -15.22 37.11
C GLY A 167 11.76 -16.20 37.45
N THR A 168 12.05 -17.30 38.13
CA THR A 168 11.22 -18.52 38.14
C THR A 168 10.49 -18.66 39.46
N ASN A 169 11.17 -18.40 40.58
CA ASN A 169 10.57 -18.49 41.92
C ASN A 169 10.11 -17.12 42.43
N ARG A 170 8.84 -17.03 42.84
CA ARG A 170 8.29 -15.83 43.48
C ARG A 170 8.84 -15.56 44.88
N ALA A 171 9.56 -16.51 45.46
CA ALA A 171 10.25 -16.35 46.74
C ALA A 171 11.75 -16.58 46.53
N CYS A 172 12.57 -15.61 46.92
CA CYS A 172 14.01 -15.68 46.87
C CYS A 172 14.57 -15.51 48.28
N THR A 173 15.51 -16.36 48.67
CA THR A 173 16.19 -16.20 49.97
C THR A 173 17.25 -15.11 49.85
N CYS A 174 17.16 -14.07 50.67
CA CYS A 174 18.20 -13.05 50.74
C CYS A 174 19.49 -13.68 51.27
N ARG A 175 20.58 -13.62 50.50
CA ARG A 175 21.87 -14.19 50.91
C ARG A 175 22.50 -13.51 52.14
N PHE A 176 22.04 -12.32 52.50
CA PHE A 176 22.60 -11.53 53.60
C PHE A 176 21.88 -11.81 54.93
N CYS A 177 20.56 -11.63 54.99
CA CYS A 177 19.79 -11.83 56.23
C CYS A 177 19.01 -13.15 56.28
N SER A 178 19.12 -14.00 55.24
CA SER A 178 18.38 -15.26 55.11
C SER A 178 16.85 -15.13 55.08
N ALA A 179 16.29 -13.92 55.01
CA ALA A 179 14.86 -13.72 54.87
C ALA A 179 14.34 -14.31 53.55
N SER A 180 13.22 -15.02 53.60
CA SER A 180 12.47 -15.39 52.40
C SER A 180 11.74 -14.15 51.89
N VAL A 181 12.18 -13.63 50.74
CA VAL A 181 11.68 -12.40 50.14
C VAL A 181 10.75 -12.74 48.99
N HIS A 182 9.51 -12.30 49.07
CA HIS A 182 8.61 -12.36 47.93
C HIS A 182 9.02 -11.31 46.88
N VAL A 183 9.26 -11.76 45.65
CA VAL A 183 9.62 -10.90 44.51
C VAL A 183 8.40 -10.03 44.16
N PRO A 184 8.53 -8.69 44.13
CA PRO A 184 7.42 -7.82 43.74
C PRO A 184 7.04 -8.04 42.27
N ASP A 185 5.74 -8.01 41.95
CA ASP A 185 5.24 -8.27 40.58
C ASP A 185 5.93 -7.40 39.52
N GLN A 186 6.25 -6.14 39.85
CA GLN A 186 6.97 -5.24 38.95
C GLN A 186 8.37 -5.75 38.52
N PHE A 187 9.06 -6.52 39.35
CA PHE A 187 10.36 -7.13 39.01
C PHE A 187 10.17 -8.42 38.22
N VAL A 188 9.14 -9.21 38.58
CA VAL A 188 8.70 -10.38 37.78
C VAL A 188 8.40 -9.98 36.34
N HIS A 189 7.76 -8.82 36.16
CA HIS A 189 7.36 -8.32 34.84
C HIS A 189 8.43 -7.49 34.11
N ARG A 190 9.47 -6.97 34.79
CA ARG A 190 10.53 -6.16 34.14
C ARG A 190 11.70 -7.01 33.65
N GLY A 191 12.11 -8.02 34.40
CA GLY A 191 13.29 -8.84 34.06
C GLY A 191 13.13 -9.74 32.82
N ARG A 192 11.91 -9.84 32.25
CA ARG A 192 11.60 -10.81 31.19
C ARG A 192 10.91 -10.24 29.96
N ARG A 193 10.59 -8.93 29.90
CA ARG A 193 9.89 -8.37 28.74
C ARG A 193 10.80 -8.38 27.51
N LYS A 194 10.63 -9.40 26.67
CA LYS A 194 11.01 -9.29 25.27
C LYS A 194 10.23 -8.12 24.66
N VAL A 195 10.91 -7.32 23.85
CA VAL A 195 10.27 -6.30 23.02
C VAL A 195 9.81 -6.98 21.73
N ALA A 196 8.69 -6.52 21.19
CA ALA A 196 8.22 -6.98 19.90
C ALA A 196 9.25 -6.61 18.83
N ALA A 197 9.81 -7.63 18.18
CA ALA A 197 10.87 -7.51 17.20
C ALA A 197 10.30 -7.78 15.81
N ARG A 198 10.81 -7.06 14.81
CA ARG A 198 10.43 -7.27 13.42
C ARG A 198 11.19 -8.47 12.86
N TRP A 199 10.48 -9.46 12.38
CA TRP A 199 11.06 -10.52 11.55
C TRP A 199 10.57 -10.35 10.11
N PHE A 200 11.21 -11.01 9.15
CA PHE A 200 11.05 -10.73 7.74
C PHE A 200 10.59 -11.99 7.00
N LEU A 201 9.54 -11.82 6.20
CA LEU A 201 9.14 -12.77 5.17
C LEU A 201 9.96 -12.48 3.92
N CYS A 202 10.73 -13.46 3.46
CA CYS A 202 11.57 -13.37 2.27
C CYS A 202 10.92 -14.16 1.12
N PHE A 203 10.49 -13.48 0.07
CA PHE A 203 9.74 -14.07 -1.02
C PHE A 203 10.65 -14.65 -2.11
N ASP A 204 10.20 -15.69 -2.81
CA ASP A 204 10.89 -16.18 -4.01
C ASP A 204 10.99 -15.06 -5.07
N ALA A 205 12.04 -15.10 -5.89
CA ALA A 205 12.19 -14.13 -6.97
C ALA A 205 11.07 -14.25 -8.03
N SER A 206 10.53 -15.45 -8.24
CA SER A 206 9.47 -15.72 -9.23
C SER A 206 8.12 -15.02 -8.93
N ILE A 207 7.86 -14.61 -7.69
CA ILE A 207 6.67 -13.80 -7.37
C ILE A 207 6.79 -12.37 -7.92
N ALA A 208 8.02 -11.92 -8.17
CA ALA A 208 8.25 -10.70 -8.92
C ALA A 208 7.91 -10.86 -10.41
N ASP A 209 7.89 -12.09 -10.95
CA ASP A 209 7.76 -12.34 -12.39
C ASP A 209 6.35 -12.84 -12.82
N ASP A 210 5.60 -13.56 -11.97
CA ASP A 210 4.30 -14.17 -12.33
C ASP A 210 3.03 -13.55 -11.69
N ALA A 211 3.18 -12.56 -10.80
CA ALA A 211 2.03 -11.82 -10.25
C ALA A 211 1.84 -10.37 -10.75
N PRO A 212 2.38 -9.92 -11.90
CA PRO A 212 2.39 -8.49 -12.19
C PRO A 212 0.98 -7.95 -12.50
N SER A 213 0.10 -8.73 -13.17
CA SER A 213 -1.31 -8.34 -13.37
C SER A 213 -2.08 -8.26 -12.06
N ALA A 214 -1.84 -9.21 -11.15
CA ALA A 214 -2.42 -9.23 -9.81
C ALA A 214 -1.93 -8.07 -8.93
N GLN A 215 -0.72 -7.53 -9.14
CA GLN A 215 -0.23 -6.36 -8.38
C GLN A 215 -1.06 -5.11 -8.69
N ALA A 216 -1.27 -4.78 -9.96
CA ALA A 216 -2.03 -3.60 -10.35
C ALA A 216 -3.53 -3.75 -10.01
N VAL A 217 -4.11 -4.96 -10.19
CA VAL A 217 -5.49 -5.25 -9.80
C VAL A 217 -5.68 -5.22 -8.28
N ALA A 218 -4.80 -5.87 -7.51
CA ALA A 218 -4.90 -5.87 -6.05
C ALA A 218 -4.56 -4.53 -5.41
N ALA A 219 -3.73 -3.69 -6.05
CA ALA A 219 -3.52 -2.30 -5.63
C ALA A 219 -4.76 -1.40 -5.87
N GLY A 220 -5.85 -1.96 -6.41
CA GLY A 220 -7.08 -1.25 -6.72
C GLY A 220 -6.92 -0.25 -7.86
N LEU A 221 -5.90 -0.41 -8.72
CA LEU A 221 -5.70 0.50 -9.84
C LEU A 221 -6.82 0.37 -10.87
N PHE A 222 -7.50 -0.78 -10.89
CA PHE A 222 -8.66 -1.10 -11.73
C PHE A 222 -10.00 -0.91 -10.99
N ASP A 223 -10.10 0.02 -10.05
CA ASP A 223 -11.33 0.30 -9.29
C ASP A 223 -11.94 1.67 -9.58
N TRP A 224 -11.70 2.18 -10.79
CA TRP A 224 -12.25 3.47 -11.21
C TRP A 224 -13.75 3.42 -11.46
N LYS A 225 -14.40 4.58 -11.28
CA LYS A 225 -15.81 4.78 -11.58
C LYS A 225 -16.02 4.98 -13.08
N GLU A 226 -15.27 5.92 -13.64
CA GLU A 226 -15.29 6.28 -15.06
C GLU A 226 -14.02 5.79 -15.75
N PRO A 227 -14.08 5.48 -17.06
CA PRO A 227 -12.91 5.08 -17.84
C PRO A 227 -11.76 6.09 -17.71
N PRO A 228 -10.55 5.66 -17.32
CA PRO A 228 -9.42 6.56 -17.09
C PRO A 228 -8.96 7.20 -18.39
N LEU A 229 -8.32 8.36 -18.24
CA LEU A 229 -7.45 8.89 -19.29
C LEU A 229 -6.22 8.01 -19.35
N ALA A 230 -5.83 7.57 -20.55
CA ALA A 230 -4.77 6.61 -20.71
C ALA A 230 -3.84 6.97 -21.87
N ALA A 231 -2.55 6.69 -21.70
CA ALA A 231 -1.55 6.76 -22.76
C ALA A 231 -0.52 5.66 -22.55
N VAL A 232 0.14 5.23 -23.61
CA VAL A 232 1.20 4.22 -23.57
C VAL A 232 2.45 4.84 -24.18
N ASP A 233 3.64 4.60 -23.63
CA ASP A 233 4.91 5.06 -24.21
C ASP A 233 5.53 4.06 -25.20
N ALA A 234 6.73 4.35 -25.68
CA ALA A 234 7.41 3.54 -26.69
C ALA A 234 7.90 2.19 -26.13
N GLU A 235 8.10 2.12 -24.81
CA GLU A 235 8.47 0.91 -24.09
C GLU A 235 7.24 0.09 -23.64
N GLY A 236 6.03 0.54 -23.95
CA GLY A 236 4.78 -0.14 -23.59
C GLY A 236 4.33 0.07 -22.16
N ASN A 237 4.92 1.03 -21.44
CA ASN A 237 4.41 1.41 -20.13
C ASN A 237 3.08 2.15 -20.30
N LEU A 238 2.07 1.72 -19.56
CA LEU A 238 0.77 2.35 -19.51
C LEU A 238 0.76 3.42 -18.42
N TYR A 239 0.18 4.57 -18.73
CA TYR A 239 -0.06 5.68 -17.81
C TYR A 239 -1.56 5.93 -17.73
N CYS A 240 -2.10 5.99 -16.52
CA CYS A 240 -3.52 6.23 -16.33
C CYS A 240 -3.80 7.30 -15.27
N ALA A 241 -4.69 8.22 -15.61
CA ALA A 241 -5.31 9.15 -14.69
C ALA A 241 -6.77 8.70 -14.44
N ALA A 242 -7.07 8.35 -13.19
CA ALA A 242 -8.32 7.70 -12.82
C ALA A 242 -8.98 8.39 -11.62
N THR A 243 -10.30 8.26 -11.52
CA THR A 243 -11.06 8.62 -10.32
C THR A 243 -11.50 7.34 -9.63
N LEU A 244 -10.94 7.08 -8.45
CA LEU A 244 -11.27 5.94 -7.61
C LEU A 244 -12.28 6.37 -6.54
N ALA A 245 -13.38 5.63 -6.44
CA ALA A 245 -14.34 5.83 -5.36
C ALA A 245 -14.00 4.89 -4.21
N HIS A 246 -13.94 5.41 -2.99
CA HIS A 246 -13.73 4.61 -1.78
C HIS A 246 -14.57 5.15 -0.62
N TRP A 247 -14.93 4.27 0.30
CA TRP A 247 -15.69 4.64 1.49
C TRP A 247 -14.75 5.16 2.58
N VAL A 248 -14.99 6.40 3.01
CA VAL A 248 -14.24 7.03 4.10
C VAL A 248 -15.10 7.04 5.36
N PRO A 249 -14.57 6.57 6.50
CA PRO A 249 -15.28 6.66 7.77
C PRO A 249 -15.48 8.13 8.15
N VAL A 250 -16.68 8.46 8.64
CA VAL A 250 -17.02 9.80 9.12
C VAL A 250 -17.46 9.68 10.57
N GLU A 251 -16.77 10.35 11.49
CA GLU A 251 -17.04 10.20 12.93
C GLU A 251 -18.53 10.47 13.26
N GLY A 252 -19.17 9.48 13.88
CA GLY A 252 -20.59 9.53 14.26
C GLY A 252 -21.60 9.44 13.12
N LYS A 253 -21.19 9.13 11.88
CA LYS A 253 -22.07 9.02 10.71
C LYS A 253 -21.77 7.77 9.88
N PHE A 254 -22.69 7.41 8.99
CA PHE A 254 -22.40 6.40 7.96
C PHE A 254 -21.21 6.84 7.09
N PRO A 255 -20.36 5.89 6.64
CA PRO A 255 -19.26 6.19 5.76
C PRO A 255 -19.76 6.93 4.53
N ARG A 256 -18.95 7.88 4.06
CA ARG A 256 -19.25 8.64 2.85
C ARG A 256 -18.33 8.14 1.74
N GLU A 257 -18.91 7.92 0.56
CA GLU A 257 -18.13 7.68 -0.64
C GLU A 257 -17.35 8.96 -0.98
N LYS A 258 -16.04 8.82 -1.11
CA LYS A 258 -15.13 9.89 -1.49
C LYS A 258 -14.42 9.49 -2.78
N ASP A 259 -14.37 10.43 -3.70
CA ASP A 259 -13.56 10.31 -4.90
C ASP A 259 -12.12 10.72 -4.60
N ASP A 260 -11.19 9.83 -4.88
CA ASP A 260 -9.76 10.11 -4.92
C ASP A 260 -9.30 10.07 -6.38
N HIS A 261 -8.64 11.14 -6.82
CA HIS A 261 -8.02 11.17 -8.14
C HIS A 261 -6.58 10.69 -8.02
N VAL A 262 -6.25 9.70 -8.84
CA VAL A 262 -4.96 9.03 -8.85
C VAL A 262 -4.33 9.10 -10.23
N LEU A 263 -3.02 9.07 -10.25
CA LEU A 263 -2.22 8.93 -11.45
C LEU A 263 -1.19 7.83 -11.21
N TRP A 264 -1.07 6.89 -12.13
CA TRP A 264 -0.14 5.78 -11.99
C TRP A 264 0.45 5.37 -13.32
N SER A 265 1.56 4.62 -13.24
CA SER A 265 2.17 3.96 -14.38
C SER A 265 2.42 2.48 -14.07
N ILE A 266 2.16 1.62 -15.06
CA ILE A 266 2.51 0.20 -15.01
C ILE A 266 3.37 -0.20 -16.22
N THR A 267 4.22 -1.21 -16.06
CA THR A 267 5.02 -1.81 -17.15
C THR A 267 4.13 -2.63 -18.10
N PRO A 268 4.63 -3.05 -19.28
CA PRO A 268 3.92 -4.02 -20.14
C PRO A 268 3.57 -5.32 -19.42
N SER A 269 4.42 -5.73 -18.47
CA SER A 269 4.23 -6.89 -17.61
C SER A 269 3.15 -6.67 -16.57
N MET A 270 2.73 -5.42 -16.31
CA MET A 270 1.74 -4.96 -15.31
C MET A 270 2.31 -4.58 -13.93
N ASP A 271 3.63 -4.45 -13.79
CA ASP A 271 4.25 -3.99 -12.56
C ASP A 271 3.99 -2.51 -12.32
N VAL A 272 3.62 -2.14 -11.09
CA VAL A 272 3.43 -0.74 -10.72
C VAL A 272 4.79 -0.03 -10.64
N ARG A 273 5.02 0.94 -11.52
CA ARG A 273 6.23 1.76 -11.53
C ARG A 273 6.16 2.87 -10.49
N TRP A 274 5.04 3.58 -10.45
CA TRP A 274 4.77 4.63 -9.48
C TRP A 274 3.26 4.92 -9.41
N LEU A 275 2.81 5.47 -8.28
CA LEU A 275 1.43 5.83 -7.99
C LEU A 275 1.37 7.15 -7.22
N GLN A 276 0.49 8.05 -7.65
CA GLN A 276 0.20 9.32 -7.00
C GLN A 276 -1.27 9.38 -6.63
N ARG A 277 -1.55 9.89 -5.42
CA ARG A 277 -2.89 10.06 -4.86
C ARG A 277 -3.11 11.50 -4.43
N GLY A 278 -4.37 11.86 -4.17
CA GLY A 278 -4.73 13.20 -3.70
C GLY A 278 -4.55 14.28 -4.76
N LEU A 279 -4.63 13.90 -6.04
CA LEU A 279 -4.55 14.85 -7.15
C LEU A 279 -5.91 15.52 -7.36
N SER A 280 -5.93 16.61 -8.12
CA SER A 280 -7.16 17.12 -8.72
C SER A 280 -7.62 16.20 -9.85
N ARG A 281 -8.92 16.20 -10.16
CA ARG A 281 -9.47 15.40 -11.27
C ARG A 281 -8.78 15.77 -12.56
N ALA A 282 -8.06 14.81 -13.15
CA ALA A 282 -7.43 15.01 -14.44
C ALA A 282 -8.50 15.15 -15.54
N VAL A 283 -8.26 16.09 -16.45
CA VAL A 283 -9.10 16.37 -17.63
C VAL A 283 -8.39 15.89 -18.89
N HIS A 284 -7.06 16.06 -18.96
CA HIS A 284 -6.25 15.60 -20.07
C HIS A 284 -5.00 14.88 -19.59
N LEU A 285 -4.54 13.93 -20.40
CA LEU A 285 -3.32 13.18 -20.23
C LEU A 285 -2.68 12.98 -21.61
N ALA A 286 -1.44 13.45 -21.79
CA ALA A 286 -0.73 13.29 -23.05
C ALA A 286 0.75 12.98 -22.82
N LEU A 287 1.31 12.10 -23.65
CA LEU A 287 2.73 11.79 -23.64
C LEU A 287 3.47 12.70 -24.61
N SER A 288 4.60 13.21 -24.16
CA SER A 288 5.57 13.89 -25.00
C SER A 288 6.60 12.89 -25.54
N PRO A 289 7.05 13.07 -26.78
CA PRO A 289 8.15 12.28 -27.35
C PRO A 289 9.46 12.35 -26.54
N ARG A 290 9.60 13.34 -25.64
CA ARG A 290 10.77 13.48 -24.76
C ARG A 290 10.70 12.64 -23.49
N GLY A 291 9.72 11.73 -23.37
CA GLY A 291 9.53 10.92 -22.18
C GLY A 291 8.99 11.72 -20.99
N THR A 292 8.18 12.76 -21.25
CA THR A 292 7.45 13.50 -20.22
C THR A 292 5.94 13.28 -20.38
N LEU A 293 5.21 13.32 -19.28
CA LEU A 293 3.77 13.12 -19.22
C LEU A 293 3.11 14.44 -18.83
N LEU A 294 2.27 14.97 -19.72
CA LEU A 294 1.40 16.10 -19.46
C LEU A 294 0.14 15.63 -18.78
N VAL A 295 -0.19 16.20 -17.62
CA VAL A 295 -1.45 15.97 -16.92
C VAL A 295 -2.06 17.32 -16.56
N THR A 296 -3.33 17.54 -16.86
CA THR A 296 -4.03 18.78 -16.48
C THR A 296 -5.29 18.44 -15.71
N GLY A 297 -5.69 19.25 -14.72
CA GLY A 297 -6.83 18.95 -13.87
C GLY A 297 -7.67 20.16 -13.51
N ARG A 298 -8.87 19.96 -12.98
CA ARG A 298 -9.67 21.08 -12.43
C ARG A 298 -9.24 21.32 -10.97
N GLY A 299 -8.33 22.24 -10.70
CA GLY A 299 -7.93 22.53 -9.31
C GLY A 299 -6.71 23.45 -9.13
N LYS A 300 -6.31 23.66 -7.87
CA LYS A 300 -5.35 24.69 -7.44
C LYS A 300 -3.86 24.31 -7.54
N ALA A 301 -3.54 23.20 -8.19
CA ALA A 301 -2.16 22.75 -8.38
C ALA A 301 -2.07 21.86 -9.63
N ASP A 302 -2.13 22.48 -10.81
CA ASP A 302 -2.00 21.80 -12.09
C ASP A 302 -0.55 21.36 -12.26
N ARG A 303 -0.29 20.06 -12.03
CA ARG A 303 1.01 19.43 -12.23
C ARG A 303 1.22 19.20 -13.72
N PRO A 304 2.03 20.00 -14.41
CA PRO A 304 1.89 20.10 -15.84
C PRO A 304 2.78 19.11 -16.59
N TRP A 305 3.97 18.82 -16.08
CA TRP A 305 4.87 17.88 -16.72
C TRP A 305 5.48 16.99 -15.67
N LEU A 306 5.27 15.69 -15.84
CA LEU A 306 5.80 14.66 -14.98
C LEU A 306 6.82 13.85 -15.74
N SER A 307 7.86 13.42 -15.05
CA SER A 307 8.77 12.41 -15.57
C SER A 307 8.00 11.10 -15.74
N THR A 308 8.05 10.50 -16.94
CA THR A 308 7.48 9.17 -17.18
C THR A 308 8.12 8.08 -16.30
N LYS A 309 9.39 8.27 -15.91
CA LYS A 309 10.14 7.31 -15.09
C LYS A 309 9.76 7.34 -13.62
N THR A 310 9.55 8.53 -13.05
CA THR A 310 9.36 8.70 -11.59
C THR A 310 7.97 9.18 -11.21
N GLY A 311 7.19 9.67 -12.18
CA GLY A 311 5.94 10.39 -11.96
C GLY A 311 6.13 11.78 -11.35
N LEU A 312 7.35 12.18 -10.96
CA LEU A 312 7.58 13.46 -10.27
C LEU A 312 7.58 14.64 -11.24
N PRO A 313 7.23 15.86 -10.79
CA PRO A 313 7.31 17.06 -11.61
C PRO A 313 8.70 17.25 -12.22
N VAL A 314 8.75 17.54 -13.51
CA VAL A 314 9.98 17.93 -14.18
C VAL A 314 10.34 19.36 -13.77
N GLN A 315 11.54 19.52 -13.23
CA GLN A 315 12.11 20.84 -12.92
C GLN A 315 12.87 21.36 -14.14
N GLU A 316 12.74 22.65 -14.42
CA GLU A 316 13.57 23.36 -15.39
C GLU A 316 14.99 23.55 -14.83
N ALA A 317 15.93 23.99 -15.67
CA ALA A 317 17.34 24.13 -15.30
C ALA A 317 17.58 25.10 -14.11
N ASP A 318 16.66 26.04 -13.89
CA ASP A 318 16.66 26.99 -12.77
C ASP A 318 15.96 26.44 -11.50
N GLY A 319 15.51 25.18 -11.51
CA GLY A 319 14.81 24.53 -10.42
C GLY A 319 13.32 24.88 -10.33
N THR A 320 12.79 25.74 -11.21
CA THR A 320 11.37 26.06 -11.23
C THR A 320 10.55 24.90 -11.79
N VAL A 321 9.34 24.72 -11.24
CA VAL A 321 8.36 23.82 -11.85
C VAL A 321 7.71 24.62 -12.96
N ARG A 322 7.87 24.14 -14.20
CA ARG A 322 7.19 24.69 -15.37
C ARG A 322 5.70 24.79 -15.05
N GLU A 323 5.06 25.95 -15.20
CA GLU A 323 3.60 26.06 -15.08
C GLU A 323 2.95 25.94 -16.47
N ILE A 324 1.66 25.61 -16.53
CA ILE A 324 0.90 25.71 -17.78
C ILE A 324 -0.23 26.72 -17.64
N SER A 325 -0.43 27.48 -18.71
CA SER A 325 -1.56 28.39 -18.90
C SER A 325 -2.91 27.70 -18.68
N GLY A 326 -3.80 28.38 -17.94
CA GLY A 326 -5.16 27.91 -17.64
C GLY A 326 -6.04 27.69 -18.87
N HIS A 327 -5.62 28.13 -20.07
CA HIS A 327 -6.32 27.85 -21.33
C HIS A 327 -6.50 26.35 -21.61
N LEU A 328 -5.62 25.48 -21.10
CA LEU A 328 -5.72 24.03 -21.29
C LEU A 328 -6.97 23.43 -20.65
N LEU A 329 -7.47 24.00 -19.54
CA LEU A 329 -8.58 23.42 -18.78
C LEU A 329 -9.92 23.51 -19.51
N ALA A 330 -10.04 24.45 -20.44
CA ALA A 330 -11.22 24.66 -21.26
C ALA A 330 -11.16 23.90 -22.59
N SER A 331 -10.09 23.14 -22.85
CA SER A 331 -9.95 22.42 -24.10
C SER A 331 -10.83 21.16 -24.15
N GLN A 332 -11.24 20.79 -25.35
CA GLN A 332 -11.99 19.56 -25.62
C GLN A 332 -11.04 18.36 -25.67
N ASP A 333 -9.87 18.55 -26.27
CA ASP A 333 -8.80 17.55 -26.33
C ASP A 333 -7.44 18.20 -26.58
N LEU A 334 -6.37 17.45 -26.33
CA LEU A 334 -5.00 17.91 -26.60
C LEU A 334 -4.06 16.76 -26.98
N ALA A 335 -3.02 17.08 -27.74
CA ALA A 335 -1.93 16.19 -28.08
C ALA A 335 -0.57 16.92 -28.00
N CYS A 336 0.49 16.18 -27.72
CA CYS A 336 1.86 16.71 -27.77
C CYS A 336 2.50 16.38 -29.13
N ASP A 337 3.11 17.38 -29.76
CA ASP A 337 3.82 17.31 -31.03
C ASP A 337 5.29 16.89 -30.82
N HIS A 338 6.00 16.52 -31.89
CA HIS A 338 7.40 16.04 -31.87
C HIS A 338 8.38 17.06 -31.25
N ASP A 339 8.13 18.35 -31.46
CA ASP A 339 8.94 19.44 -30.91
C ASP A 339 8.59 19.76 -29.45
N GLY A 340 7.63 19.03 -28.87
CA GLY A 340 7.10 19.23 -27.52
C GLY A 340 5.99 20.28 -27.45
N SER A 341 5.62 20.93 -28.56
CA SER A 341 4.48 21.85 -28.59
C SER A 341 3.18 21.10 -28.33
N LEU A 342 2.16 21.81 -27.85
CA LEU A 342 0.84 21.26 -27.60
C LEU A 342 -0.10 21.70 -28.71
N VAL A 343 -0.83 20.75 -29.28
CA VAL A 343 -1.97 21.02 -30.15
C VAL A 343 -3.23 20.80 -29.34
N ILE A 344 -4.09 21.80 -29.31
CA ILE A 344 -5.27 21.83 -28.47
C ILE A 344 -6.49 22.07 -29.34
N VAL A 345 -7.54 21.31 -29.12
CA VAL A 345 -8.84 21.57 -29.74
C VAL A 345 -9.74 22.26 -28.73
N LYS A 346 -10.24 23.43 -29.09
CA LYS A 346 -11.16 24.22 -28.27
C LYS A 346 -12.19 24.90 -29.16
N ASP A 347 -13.46 24.74 -28.82
CA ASP A 347 -14.59 25.36 -29.52
C ASP A 347 -14.57 25.10 -31.04
N GLY A 348 -14.09 23.91 -31.45
CA GLY A 348 -13.95 23.51 -32.85
C GLY A 348 -12.76 24.13 -33.59
N ALA A 349 -11.92 24.94 -32.93
CA ALA A 349 -10.66 25.44 -33.46
C ALA A 349 -9.46 24.66 -32.89
N ALA A 350 -8.37 24.58 -33.65
CA ALA A 350 -7.13 23.95 -33.21
C ALA A 350 -6.03 24.99 -33.00
N LEU A 351 -5.60 25.14 -31.75
CA LEU A 351 -4.56 26.06 -31.31
C LEU A 351 -3.24 25.30 -31.10
N ARG A 352 -2.12 25.97 -31.31
CA ARG A 352 -0.79 25.41 -31.01
C ARG A 352 -0.10 26.26 -29.94
N LEU A 353 0.34 25.64 -28.85
CA LEU A 353 1.13 26.28 -27.81
C LEU A 353 2.54 25.73 -27.81
N SER A 354 3.51 26.58 -27.54
CA SER A 354 4.86 26.16 -27.20
C SER A 354 4.85 25.24 -25.98
N PRO A 355 5.92 24.46 -25.74
CA PRO A 355 6.03 23.69 -24.52
C PRO A 355 5.86 24.57 -23.26
N GLY A 356 6.23 25.85 -23.33
CA GLY A 356 6.08 26.85 -22.25
C GLY A 356 4.70 27.49 -22.16
N GLY A 357 3.73 27.06 -22.96
CA GLY A 357 2.35 27.56 -22.94
C GLY A 357 2.12 28.86 -23.69
N ALA A 358 3.14 29.47 -24.29
CA ALA A 358 2.97 30.63 -25.16
C ALA A 358 2.34 30.22 -26.50
N ASP A 359 1.42 31.03 -27.02
CA ASP A 359 0.81 30.82 -28.32
C ASP A 359 1.88 30.77 -29.41
N LEU A 360 1.82 29.73 -30.25
CA LEU A 360 2.60 29.63 -31.47
C LEU A 360 1.73 30.05 -32.65
N PRO A 361 2.30 30.70 -33.68
CA PRO A 361 1.55 31.03 -34.88
C PRO A 361 0.90 29.77 -35.44
N GLU A 362 -0.43 29.82 -35.59
CA GLU A 362 -1.17 28.72 -36.19
C GLU A 362 -0.68 28.49 -37.61
N ARG A 363 -0.46 27.22 -37.95
CA ARG A 363 -0.35 26.82 -39.35
C ARG A 363 -1.77 26.87 -39.90
N ARG A 364 -2.08 27.93 -40.66
CA ARG A 364 -3.44 28.19 -41.18
C ARG A 364 -4.10 26.93 -41.78
N ASP A 365 -3.33 26.12 -42.49
CA ASP A 365 -3.83 24.89 -43.11
C ASP A 365 -4.20 23.79 -42.10
N ALA A 366 -3.43 23.66 -41.01
CA ALA A 366 -3.71 22.70 -39.95
C ALA A 366 -4.95 23.08 -39.15
N ALA A 367 -5.10 24.36 -38.80
CA ALA A 367 -6.26 24.88 -38.08
C ALA A 367 -7.56 24.65 -38.89
N ALA A 368 -7.53 24.96 -40.19
CA ALA A 368 -8.66 24.71 -41.08
C ALA A 368 -8.95 23.21 -41.25
N ALA A 369 -7.93 22.36 -41.26
CA ALA A 369 -8.11 20.92 -41.43
C ALA A 369 -8.60 20.20 -40.18
N LEU A 370 -8.30 20.71 -38.99
CA LEU A 370 -8.80 20.23 -37.70
C LEU A 370 -10.08 20.94 -37.25
N ALA A 371 -10.63 21.84 -38.07
CA ALA A 371 -11.87 22.52 -37.75
C ALA A 371 -13.00 21.50 -37.52
N GLY A 372 -13.64 21.57 -36.35
CA GLY A 372 -14.69 20.63 -35.92
C GLY A 372 -14.18 19.26 -35.48
N ALA A 373 -12.87 19.09 -35.26
CA ALA A 373 -12.35 17.91 -34.58
C ALA A 373 -12.90 17.83 -33.15
N THR A 374 -13.18 16.63 -32.68
CA THR A 374 -13.55 16.32 -31.29
C THR A 374 -12.40 15.67 -30.54
N ARG A 375 -11.44 15.09 -31.26
CA ARG A 375 -10.18 14.54 -30.72
C ARG A 375 -8.99 14.90 -31.58
N VAL A 376 -7.83 15.03 -30.95
CA VAL A 376 -6.53 15.11 -31.61
C VAL A 376 -5.58 14.10 -31.01
N HIS A 377 -4.80 13.46 -31.87
CA HIS A 377 -3.82 12.48 -31.44
C HIS A 377 -2.55 12.62 -32.27
N ARG A 378 -1.40 12.53 -31.63
CA ARG A 378 -0.12 12.43 -32.33
C ARG A 378 0.22 10.96 -32.48
N GLY A 379 0.23 10.47 -33.72
CA GLY A 379 0.60 9.08 -33.98
C GLY A 379 2.09 8.83 -33.77
N TRP A 380 2.41 7.55 -33.53
CA TRP A 380 3.79 7.08 -33.43
C TRP A 380 4.57 7.18 -34.74
N ASP A 381 3.86 7.25 -35.87
CA ASP A 381 4.40 7.59 -37.19
C ASP A 381 4.82 9.08 -37.32
N GLY A 382 4.63 9.87 -36.25
CA GLY A 382 5.02 11.27 -36.20
C GLY A 382 4.05 12.20 -36.91
N LEU A 383 2.83 11.78 -37.25
CA LEU A 383 1.83 12.62 -37.89
C LEU A 383 0.71 12.99 -36.92
N LEU A 384 0.03 14.09 -37.19
CA LEU A 384 -1.06 14.58 -36.35
C LEU A 384 -2.40 14.14 -36.95
N TYR A 385 -3.25 13.57 -36.11
CA TYR A 385 -4.56 13.06 -36.50
C TYR A 385 -5.65 13.83 -35.78
N GLY A 386 -6.68 14.22 -36.54
CA GLY A 386 -7.91 14.81 -36.01
C GLY A 386 -9.09 13.91 -36.30
N LEU A 387 -9.86 13.57 -35.26
CA LEU A 387 -11.14 12.86 -35.40
C LEU A 387 -12.27 13.89 -35.42
N THR A 388 -13.12 13.85 -36.45
CA THR A 388 -14.39 14.58 -36.49
C THR A 388 -15.55 13.58 -36.46
N THR A 389 -16.80 14.06 -36.52
CA THR A 389 -18.01 13.22 -36.44
C THR A 389 -18.08 12.11 -37.49
N GLY A 390 -17.37 12.21 -38.62
CA GLY A 390 -17.46 11.21 -39.69
C GLY A 390 -16.17 10.95 -40.45
N LYS A 391 -15.04 11.50 -40.01
CA LYS A 391 -13.76 11.29 -40.70
C LYS A 391 -12.57 11.45 -39.76
N ILE A 392 -11.45 10.88 -40.19
CA ILE A 392 -10.13 11.16 -39.66
C ILE A 392 -9.38 12.00 -40.68
N VAL A 393 -8.75 13.07 -40.21
CA VAL A 393 -7.85 13.90 -41.00
C VAL A 393 -6.42 13.66 -40.52
N ARG A 394 -5.51 13.35 -41.45
CA ARG A 394 -4.09 13.13 -41.18
C ARG A 394 -3.28 14.32 -41.69
N LEU A 395 -2.52 14.95 -40.81
CA LEU A 395 -1.69 16.11 -41.10
C LEU A 395 -0.21 15.78 -40.98
N ASP A 396 0.56 16.27 -41.93
CA ASP A 396 2.01 16.11 -41.93
C ASP A 396 2.72 17.05 -40.95
N ALA A 397 4.04 16.90 -40.85
CA ALA A 397 4.89 17.72 -40.00
C ALA A 397 4.91 19.22 -40.39
N SER A 398 4.40 19.59 -41.56
CA SER A 398 4.20 20.98 -42.01
C SER A 398 2.78 21.51 -41.70
N GLY A 399 1.87 20.64 -41.27
CA GLY A 399 0.45 20.94 -41.07
C GLY A 399 -0.40 20.76 -42.32
N GLY A 400 0.21 20.31 -43.42
CA GLY A 400 -0.49 20.01 -44.67
C GLY A 400 -1.39 18.79 -44.52
N ARG A 401 -2.57 18.82 -45.17
CA ARG A 401 -3.47 17.67 -45.21
C ARG A 401 -2.87 16.58 -46.10
N SER A 402 -2.39 15.52 -45.46
CA SER A 402 -1.79 14.38 -46.17
C SER A 402 -2.85 13.38 -46.63
N HIS A 403 -3.86 13.12 -45.81
CA HIS A 403 -4.90 12.14 -46.10
C HIS A 403 -6.20 12.43 -45.33
N GLU A 404 -7.33 12.02 -45.90
CA GLU A 404 -8.65 12.12 -45.28
C GLU A 404 -9.37 10.78 -45.43
N MET A 405 -9.79 10.19 -44.31
CA MET A 405 -10.41 8.87 -44.25
C MET A 405 -11.84 9.03 -43.74
N LYS A 406 -12.83 8.63 -44.55
CA LYS A 406 -14.24 8.61 -44.14
C LYS A 406 -14.48 7.41 -43.22
N LEU A 407 -15.11 7.65 -42.09
CA LEU A 407 -15.49 6.59 -41.17
C LEU A 407 -16.77 5.90 -41.67
N PRO A 408 -16.92 4.60 -41.45
CA PRO A 408 -18.15 3.89 -41.76
C PRO A 408 -19.21 4.38 -40.78
N CYS A 409 -20.07 5.29 -41.21
CA CYS A 409 -21.13 5.84 -40.38
C CYS A 409 -22.47 5.38 -40.96
N GLU A 410 -22.99 4.27 -40.43
CA GLU A 410 -24.32 3.76 -40.81
C GLU A 410 -25.45 4.42 -40.00
N ASP A 411 -25.14 4.93 -38.80
CA ASP A 411 -26.11 5.50 -37.86
C ASP A 411 -25.71 6.93 -37.51
N GLN A 412 -26.62 7.91 -37.64
CA GLN A 412 -26.38 9.31 -37.25
C GLN A 412 -25.98 9.46 -35.76
N ASP A 413 -26.30 8.45 -34.93
CA ASP A 413 -25.97 8.40 -33.52
C ASP A 413 -24.62 7.73 -33.20
N SER A 414 -23.90 7.21 -34.21
CA SER A 414 -22.60 6.56 -34.00
C SER A 414 -21.50 7.59 -33.78
N GLN A 415 -21.36 8.05 -32.54
CA GLN A 415 -20.22 8.88 -32.13
C GLN A 415 -19.00 8.01 -31.84
N TYR A 416 -17.90 8.34 -32.49
CA TYR A 416 -16.57 7.79 -32.20
C TYR A 416 -15.96 8.53 -31.00
N SER A 417 -15.55 7.80 -29.96
CA SER A 417 -15.18 8.38 -28.65
C SER A 417 -13.68 8.50 -28.42
N ALA A 418 -12.86 7.67 -29.08
CA ALA A 418 -11.42 7.57 -28.90
C ALA A 418 -10.70 7.33 -30.23
N LEU A 419 -9.45 7.83 -30.30
CA LEU A 419 -8.53 7.72 -31.42
C LEU A 419 -7.14 7.36 -30.90
N GLY A 420 -6.48 6.40 -31.52
CA GLY A 420 -5.06 6.10 -31.29
C GLY A 420 -4.41 5.61 -32.58
N VAL A 421 -3.09 5.77 -32.72
CA VAL A 421 -2.37 5.43 -33.96
C VAL A 421 -1.05 4.73 -33.64
N ASP A 422 -0.78 3.61 -34.29
CA ASP A 422 0.47 2.84 -34.12
C ASP A 422 1.63 3.39 -34.97
N ALA A 423 2.83 2.79 -34.88
CA ALA A 423 4.01 3.24 -35.63
C ALA A 423 3.91 2.97 -37.15
N GLY A 424 3.03 2.05 -37.55
CA GLY A 424 2.71 1.79 -38.95
C GLY A 424 1.78 2.85 -39.56
N GLY A 425 1.26 3.78 -38.75
CA GLY A 425 0.26 4.76 -39.17
C GLY A 425 -1.13 4.16 -39.31
N ASN A 426 -1.40 3.01 -38.69
CA ASN A 426 -2.76 2.48 -38.62
C ASN A 426 -3.52 3.22 -37.51
N ALA A 427 -4.65 3.82 -37.86
CA ALA A 427 -5.52 4.51 -36.94
C ALA A 427 -6.58 3.56 -36.38
N TYR A 428 -6.74 3.56 -35.06
CA TYR A 428 -7.75 2.80 -34.34
C TYR A 428 -8.80 3.78 -33.85
N VAL A 429 -10.07 3.52 -34.16
CA VAL A 429 -11.19 4.38 -33.75
C VAL A 429 -12.25 3.55 -33.05
N LEU A 430 -12.59 3.98 -31.84
CA LEU A 430 -13.58 3.31 -31.01
C LEU A 430 -14.95 3.95 -31.20
N GLY A 431 -15.87 3.21 -31.81
CA GLY A 431 -17.30 3.55 -31.89
C GLY A 431 -18.09 2.93 -30.73
N SER A 432 -19.40 3.19 -30.69
CA SER A 432 -20.30 2.64 -29.65
C SER A 432 -20.47 1.12 -29.72
N LYS A 433 -20.33 0.54 -30.92
CA LYS A 433 -20.57 -0.89 -31.18
C LYS A 433 -19.33 -1.65 -31.61
N GLU A 434 -18.27 -0.97 -32.05
CA GLU A 434 -17.12 -1.60 -32.69
C GLU A 434 -15.82 -0.79 -32.54
N LEU A 435 -14.70 -1.49 -32.72
CA LEU A 435 -13.37 -0.91 -32.88
C LEU A 435 -12.92 -1.14 -34.32
N VAL A 436 -12.70 -0.05 -35.05
CA VAL A 436 -12.25 -0.09 -36.44
C VAL A 436 -10.78 0.28 -36.49
N ARG A 437 -9.98 -0.54 -37.19
CA ARG A 437 -8.63 -0.17 -37.62
C ARG A 437 -8.67 0.28 -39.07
N ILE A 438 -8.01 1.39 -39.33
CA ILE A 438 -7.85 1.97 -40.65
C ILE A 438 -6.35 1.99 -40.93
N SER A 439 -5.92 1.31 -41.99
CA SER A 439 -4.52 1.28 -42.35
C SER A 439 -4.02 2.65 -42.81
N ALA A 440 -2.70 2.82 -42.89
CA ALA A 440 -2.10 4.03 -43.44
C ALA A 440 -2.52 4.34 -44.89
N THR A 441 -3.02 3.34 -45.64
CA THR A 441 -3.56 3.49 -47.00
C THR A 441 -5.06 3.75 -47.04
N GLY A 442 -5.74 3.75 -45.89
CA GLY A 442 -7.18 3.99 -45.77
C GLY A 442 -8.05 2.72 -45.80
N GLU A 443 -7.47 1.53 -45.86
CA GLU A 443 -8.20 0.26 -45.80
C GLU A 443 -8.79 0.05 -44.39
N GLN A 444 -10.07 -0.33 -44.32
CA GLN A 444 -10.80 -0.42 -43.05
C GLN A 444 -11.07 -1.87 -42.69
N SER A 445 -10.80 -2.22 -41.43
CA SER A 445 -11.09 -3.53 -40.87
C SER A 445 -11.72 -3.39 -39.49
N VAL A 446 -12.90 -3.98 -39.28
CA VAL A 446 -13.52 -4.10 -37.96
C VAL A 446 -12.77 -5.15 -37.16
N ILE A 447 -12.11 -4.72 -36.10
CA ILE A 447 -11.27 -5.60 -35.28
C ILE A 447 -12.10 -6.21 -34.15
N LEU A 448 -12.85 -5.39 -33.42
CA LEU A 448 -13.72 -5.84 -32.32
C LEU A 448 -15.16 -5.36 -32.53
N MET A 449 -16.12 -6.16 -32.10
CA MET A 449 -17.55 -5.85 -32.13
C MET A 449 -18.21 -6.20 -30.79
N SER A 450 -18.91 -5.25 -30.18
CA SER A 450 -19.61 -5.39 -28.89
C SER A 450 -20.48 -6.65 -28.78
N LYS A 451 -21.23 -7.01 -29.83
CA LYS A 451 -22.08 -8.21 -29.84
C LYS A 451 -21.28 -9.51 -29.80
N ARG A 452 -20.14 -9.55 -30.50
CA ARG A 452 -19.29 -10.73 -30.64
C ARG A 452 -18.36 -10.89 -29.44
N ASP A 453 -17.76 -9.78 -29.03
CA ASP A 453 -16.64 -9.73 -28.09
C ASP A 453 -17.05 -9.26 -26.69
N LYS A 454 -18.36 -9.06 -26.47
CA LYS A 454 -18.97 -8.66 -25.19
C LYS A 454 -18.43 -7.34 -24.62
N LEU A 455 -17.98 -6.44 -25.48
CA LEU A 455 -17.52 -5.11 -25.04
C LEU A 455 -18.71 -4.28 -24.51
N PRO A 456 -18.49 -3.43 -23.49
CA PRO A 456 -19.47 -2.44 -23.04
C PRO A 456 -19.98 -1.56 -24.18
N ARG A 457 -21.21 -1.04 -24.09
CA ARG A 457 -21.82 -0.27 -25.18
C ARG A 457 -21.55 1.24 -25.14
N SER A 458 -20.94 1.78 -24.09
CA SER A 458 -20.71 3.23 -23.97
C SER A 458 -19.52 3.59 -23.09
N GLY A 459 -18.97 4.79 -23.33
CA GLY A 459 -18.04 5.48 -22.43
C GLY A 459 -16.57 5.08 -22.52
N MET A 460 -16.23 4.04 -23.29
CA MET A 460 -14.88 3.47 -23.28
C MET A 460 -13.78 4.43 -23.77
N ARG A 461 -12.58 4.22 -23.21
CA ARG A 461 -11.33 4.88 -23.60
C ARG A 461 -10.35 3.85 -24.14
N MET A 462 -9.36 4.32 -24.90
CA MET A 462 -8.37 3.46 -25.54
C MET A 462 -6.99 4.10 -25.46
N ALA A 463 -5.95 3.27 -25.38
CA ALA A 463 -4.57 3.67 -25.58
C ALA A 463 -3.86 2.65 -26.48
N VAL A 464 -3.16 3.14 -27.51
CA VAL A 464 -2.52 2.33 -28.56
C VAL A 464 -1.01 2.41 -28.43
N HIS A 465 -0.35 1.25 -28.46
CA HIS A 465 1.10 1.10 -28.43
C HIS A 465 1.69 1.18 -29.85
N PRO A 466 2.98 1.54 -30.03
CA PRO A 466 3.62 1.58 -31.36
C PRO A 466 3.53 0.29 -32.17
N ASP A 467 3.48 -0.88 -31.53
CA ASP A 467 3.40 -2.17 -32.23
C ASP A 467 1.98 -2.55 -32.71
N GLY A 468 0.98 -1.73 -32.42
CA GLY A 468 -0.42 -1.99 -32.74
C GLY A 468 -1.21 -2.75 -31.67
N SER A 469 -0.57 -3.19 -30.58
CA SER A 469 -1.29 -3.62 -29.38
C SER A 469 -2.01 -2.44 -28.72
N PHE A 470 -3.09 -2.72 -27.99
CA PHE A 470 -3.90 -1.66 -27.41
C PHE A 470 -4.62 -2.08 -26.14
N TRP A 471 -4.95 -1.06 -25.36
CA TRP A 471 -5.77 -1.15 -24.16
C TRP A 471 -7.15 -0.57 -24.40
N LEU A 472 -8.19 -1.25 -23.90
CA LEU A 472 -9.54 -0.73 -23.78
C LEU A 472 -9.91 -0.60 -22.30
N PHE A 473 -10.52 0.52 -21.94
CA PHE A 473 -10.98 0.79 -20.59
C PHE A 473 -12.48 1.10 -20.58
N GLY A 474 -13.23 0.35 -19.79
CA GLY A 474 -14.66 0.52 -19.54
C GLY A 474 -14.95 1.05 -18.14
N GLU A 475 -16.23 1.25 -17.84
CA GLU A 475 -16.70 1.70 -16.52
C GLU A 475 -16.46 0.64 -15.44
N GLY A 476 -16.49 1.07 -14.17
CA GLY A 476 -16.43 0.15 -13.03
C GLY A 476 -15.14 -0.66 -12.92
N GLY A 477 -14.04 -0.18 -13.51
CA GLY A 477 -12.75 -0.86 -13.42
C GLY A 477 -12.50 -1.93 -14.49
N ALA A 478 -13.33 -2.00 -15.52
CA ALA A 478 -13.15 -2.96 -16.60
C ALA A 478 -12.00 -2.51 -17.51
N ALA A 479 -11.04 -3.40 -17.76
CA ALA A 479 -9.92 -3.14 -18.65
C ALA A 479 -9.51 -4.40 -19.40
N TRP A 480 -9.15 -4.22 -20.66
CA TRP A 480 -8.74 -5.30 -21.55
C TRP A 480 -7.47 -4.90 -22.31
N LYS A 481 -6.51 -5.81 -22.39
CA LYS A 481 -5.31 -5.66 -23.24
C LYS A 481 -5.44 -6.60 -24.41
N PHE A 482 -5.20 -6.09 -25.61
CA PHE A 482 -5.15 -6.86 -26.83
C PHE A 482 -3.76 -6.73 -27.47
N ASP A 483 -3.27 -7.80 -28.08
CA ASP A 483 -2.07 -7.72 -28.91
C ASP A 483 -2.36 -7.10 -30.28
N ALA A 484 -1.35 -6.96 -31.13
CA ALA A 484 -1.48 -6.37 -32.47
C ALA A 484 -2.37 -7.19 -33.44
N SER A 485 -2.60 -8.47 -33.13
CA SER A 485 -3.55 -9.33 -33.86
C SER A 485 -4.98 -9.22 -33.32
N ALA A 486 -5.16 -8.41 -32.28
CA ALA A 486 -6.38 -8.25 -31.49
C ALA A 486 -6.80 -9.49 -30.70
N ALA A 487 -5.85 -10.38 -30.39
CA ALA A 487 -6.11 -11.43 -29.42
C ALA A 487 -6.10 -10.83 -28.00
N LEU A 488 -7.04 -11.29 -27.17
CA LEU A 488 -7.17 -10.84 -25.78
C LEU A 488 -6.03 -11.41 -24.93
N VAL A 489 -5.17 -10.55 -24.40
CA VAL A 489 -4.02 -10.91 -23.55
C VAL A 489 -4.35 -10.77 -22.06
N PHE A 490 -5.17 -9.78 -21.70
CA PHE A 490 -5.54 -9.52 -20.31
C PHE A 490 -6.97 -9.01 -20.21
N ALA A 491 -7.67 -9.39 -19.14
CA ALA A 491 -8.99 -8.88 -18.79
C ALA A 491 -9.13 -8.74 -17.27
N SER A 492 -9.29 -7.52 -16.78
CA SER A 492 -9.29 -7.23 -15.33
C SER A 492 -10.45 -7.87 -14.56
N GLU A 493 -11.49 -8.32 -15.25
CA GLU A 493 -12.65 -9.03 -14.67
C GLU A 493 -12.38 -10.50 -14.38
N LYS A 494 -11.39 -11.10 -15.04
CA LYS A 494 -10.97 -12.49 -14.81
C LYS A 494 -9.97 -12.61 -13.66
N GLU A 495 -9.38 -11.49 -13.25
CA GLU A 495 -8.41 -11.44 -12.16
C GLU A 495 -9.12 -11.46 -10.80
N PRO A 496 -8.59 -12.18 -9.81
CA PRO A 496 -9.16 -12.20 -8.47
C PRO A 496 -9.09 -10.80 -7.86
N ARG A 497 -10.27 -10.22 -7.57
CA ARG A 497 -10.38 -8.93 -6.89
C ARG A 497 -10.68 -9.13 -5.41
N PRO A 498 -10.05 -8.37 -4.50
CA PRO A 498 -10.58 -8.23 -3.16
C PRO A 498 -12.04 -7.76 -3.25
N PRO A 499 -12.96 -8.30 -2.46
CA PRO A 499 -14.31 -7.75 -2.40
C PRO A 499 -14.21 -6.28 -2.00
N LYS A 500 -14.81 -5.39 -2.79
CA LYS A 500 -14.88 -3.97 -2.43
C LYS A 500 -15.63 -3.87 -1.10
N PRO A 501 -15.04 -3.25 -0.06
CA PRO A 501 -15.73 -3.11 1.21
C PRO A 501 -16.99 -2.28 0.98
N THR A 502 -18.12 -2.81 1.44
CA THR A 502 -19.40 -2.11 1.38
C THR A 502 -19.42 -0.97 2.39
N SER A 503 -20.36 -0.03 2.24
CA SER A 503 -20.59 1.00 3.26
C SER A 503 -20.92 0.38 4.63
N SER A 504 -21.56 -0.79 4.66
CA SER A 504 -21.83 -1.54 5.89
C SER A 504 -20.54 -2.09 6.50
N ASP A 505 -19.65 -2.67 5.70
CA ASP A 505 -18.37 -3.22 6.19
C ASP A 505 -17.51 -2.10 6.79
N VAL A 506 -17.41 -0.96 6.10
CA VAL A 506 -16.65 0.19 6.61
C VAL A 506 -17.30 0.78 7.87
N PHE A 507 -18.63 0.83 7.94
CA PHE A 507 -19.34 1.28 9.12
C PHE A 507 -19.12 0.34 10.31
N GLN A 508 -19.20 -0.98 10.10
CA GLN A 508 -18.95 -1.98 11.13
C GLN A 508 -17.50 -1.90 11.63
N ALA A 509 -16.53 -1.77 10.73
CA ALA A 509 -15.12 -1.58 11.09
C ALA A 509 -14.92 -0.29 11.91
N GLN A 510 -15.57 0.80 11.52
CA GLN A 510 -15.53 2.08 12.25
C GLN A 510 -16.17 1.96 13.64
N MET A 511 -17.32 1.29 13.75
CA MET A 511 -18.00 1.04 15.03
C MET A 511 -17.15 0.15 15.94
N ALA A 512 -16.53 -0.89 15.39
CA ALA A 512 -15.61 -1.75 16.14
C ALA A 512 -14.39 -0.95 16.65
N ALA A 513 -13.78 -0.12 15.82
CA ALA A 513 -12.66 0.74 16.21
C ALA A 513 -13.06 1.76 17.29
N THR A 514 -14.23 2.40 17.14
CA THR A 514 -14.76 3.36 18.13
C THR A 514 -15.05 2.67 19.46
N LYS A 515 -15.68 1.49 19.42
CA LYS A 515 -15.94 0.67 20.61
C LYS A 515 -14.63 0.27 21.30
N ALA A 516 -13.62 -0.15 20.54
CA ALA A 516 -12.31 -0.50 21.09
C ALA A 516 -11.63 0.70 21.75
N ARG A 517 -11.69 1.90 21.15
CA ARG A 517 -11.19 3.16 21.73
C ARG A 517 -11.90 3.49 23.05
N LEU A 518 -13.22 3.44 23.08
CA LEU A 518 -14.02 3.73 24.28
C LEU A 518 -13.75 2.72 25.42
N LEU A 519 -13.58 1.43 25.08
CA LEU A 519 -13.19 0.41 26.06
C LEU A 519 -11.80 0.70 26.63
N ALA A 520 -10.82 1.04 25.80
CA ALA A 520 -9.47 1.40 26.25
C ALA A 520 -9.48 2.65 27.15
N GLU A 521 -10.25 3.68 26.80
CA GLU A 521 -10.40 4.88 27.64
C GLU A 521 -11.09 4.58 28.98
N HIS A 522 -12.11 3.72 28.98
CA HIS A 522 -12.80 3.29 30.20
C HIS A 522 -11.87 2.47 31.10
N GLU A 523 -11.09 1.55 30.54
CA GLU A 523 -10.08 0.78 31.27
C GLU A 523 -9.01 1.70 31.89
N GLU A 524 -8.54 2.71 31.15
CA GLU A 524 -7.58 3.69 31.65
C GLU A 524 -8.17 4.53 32.80
N ARG A 525 -9.40 5.02 32.67
CA ARG A 525 -10.10 5.74 33.76
C ARG A 525 -10.30 4.87 34.98
N SER A 526 -10.66 3.61 34.78
CA SER A 526 -10.84 2.63 35.87
C SER A 526 -9.52 2.36 36.58
N ARG A 527 -8.42 2.26 35.82
CA ARG A 527 -7.07 2.13 36.37
C ARG A 527 -6.70 3.34 37.23
N LEU A 528 -6.84 4.55 36.70
CA LEU A 528 -6.53 5.79 37.43
C LEU A 528 -7.39 5.96 38.69
N ALA A 529 -8.68 5.64 38.62
CA ALA A 529 -9.57 5.67 39.79
C ALA A 529 -9.13 4.66 40.87
N SER A 530 -8.72 3.45 40.46
CA SER A 530 -8.20 2.43 41.38
C SER A 530 -6.90 2.86 42.05
N GLU A 531 -6.01 3.53 41.31
CA GLU A 531 -4.74 4.07 41.83
C GLU A 531 -4.98 5.22 42.82
N GLN A 532 -5.94 6.10 42.53
CA GLN A 532 -6.36 7.18 43.44
C GLN A 532 -6.92 6.63 44.75
N LEU A 533 -7.85 5.66 44.68
CA LEU A 533 -8.41 5.02 45.87
C LEU A 533 -7.32 4.31 46.69
N ALA A 534 -6.36 3.66 46.03
CA ALA A 534 -5.23 3.04 46.69
C ALA A 534 -4.32 4.08 47.37
N ALA A 535 -4.10 5.24 46.75
CA ALA A 535 -3.34 6.34 47.31
C ALA A 535 -4.04 6.98 48.53
N GLU A 536 -5.37 7.17 48.49
CA GLU A 536 -6.15 7.65 49.64
C GLU A 536 -6.11 6.69 50.81
N LYS A 537 -6.29 5.39 50.56
CA LYS A 537 -6.13 4.35 51.60
C LYS A 537 -4.73 4.37 52.22
N ARG A 538 -3.67 4.62 51.43
CA ARG A 538 -2.29 4.78 51.95
C ARG A 538 -2.15 6.00 52.85
N LYS A 539 -2.87 7.10 52.58
CA LYS A 539 -2.87 8.30 53.43
C LYS A 539 -3.66 8.10 54.74
N GLN A 540 -4.67 7.22 54.76
CA GLN A 540 -5.48 6.93 55.96
C GLN A 540 -4.80 5.94 56.92
N ARG A 541 -3.99 5.01 56.41
CA ARG A 541 -3.28 3.99 57.22
C ARG A 541 -2.54 4.52 58.46
N PRO A 542 -1.79 5.64 58.42
CA PRO A 542 -1.12 6.18 59.61
C PRO A 542 -2.11 6.56 60.72
N ALA A 543 -3.26 7.14 60.36
CA ALA A 543 -4.29 7.53 61.31
C ALA A 543 -4.99 6.30 61.92
N GLU A 544 -5.28 5.28 61.11
CA GLU A 544 -5.82 4.00 61.60
C GLU A 544 -4.84 3.29 62.54
N ILE A 545 -3.54 3.25 62.19
CA ILE A 545 -2.48 2.67 63.03
C ILE A 545 -2.36 3.46 64.35
N ALA A 546 -2.42 4.80 64.31
CA ALA A 546 -2.37 5.64 65.50
C ALA A 546 -3.59 5.42 66.41
N LEU A 547 -4.80 5.29 65.83
CA LEU A 547 -6.02 4.99 66.59
C LEU A 547 -5.97 3.61 67.25
N LEU A 548 -5.54 2.59 66.52
CA LEU A 548 -5.34 1.23 67.06
C LEU A 548 -4.29 1.21 68.18
N ALA A 549 -3.19 1.94 68.01
CA ALA A 549 -2.15 2.08 69.03
C ALA A 549 -2.69 2.77 70.31
N ALA A 550 -3.49 3.82 70.15
CA ALA A 550 -4.14 4.50 71.28
C ALA A 550 -5.14 3.60 72.01
N MET A 551 -5.97 2.84 71.28
CA MET A 551 -6.91 1.88 71.88
C MET A 551 -6.17 0.77 72.64
N ALA A 552 -5.08 0.23 72.07
CA ALA A 552 -4.26 -0.78 72.75
C ALA A 552 -3.64 -0.22 74.04
N LEU A 553 -3.16 1.03 74.02
CA LEU A 553 -2.64 1.71 75.20
C LEU A 553 -3.71 1.86 76.30
N PHE A 554 -4.94 2.26 75.93
CA PHE A 554 -6.06 2.35 76.87
C PHE A 554 -6.43 1.00 77.51
N LEU A 555 -6.44 -0.08 76.72
CA LEU A 555 -6.69 -1.44 77.24
C LEU A 555 -5.61 -1.88 78.24
N VAL A 556 -4.34 -1.62 77.95
CA VAL A 556 -3.23 -1.93 78.86
C VAL A 556 -3.34 -1.13 80.15
N LEU A 557 -3.63 0.17 80.07
CA LEU A 557 -3.82 1.02 81.25
C LEU A 557 -5.03 0.56 82.10
N GLY A 558 -6.13 0.17 81.46
CA GLY A 558 -7.31 -0.39 82.13
C GLY A 558 -7.00 -1.69 82.89
N LEU A 559 -6.26 -2.62 82.27
CA LEU A 559 -5.81 -3.86 82.92
C LEU A 559 -4.90 -3.58 84.12
N VAL A 560 -3.96 -2.64 84.01
CA VAL A 560 -3.08 -2.24 85.11
C VAL A 560 -3.86 -1.66 86.28
N ALA A 561 -4.88 -0.83 86.02
CA ALA A 561 -5.73 -0.27 87.07
C ALA A 561 -6.53 -1.35 87.82
N VAL A 562 -7.04 -2.38 87.12
CA VAL A 562 -7.73 -3.52 87.74
C VAL A 562 -6.79 -4.36 88.61
N PHE A 563 -5.51 -4.48 88.27
CA PHE A 563 -4.53 -5.19 89.08
C PHE A 563 -4.06 -4.42 90.33
N LEU A 564 -4.27 -3.10 90.36
CA LEU A 564 -3.86 -2.23 91.47
C LEU A 564 -4.99 -1.96 92.48
N MET A 565 -6.24 -2.26 92.13
CA MET A 565 -7.39 -2.32 93.04
C MET A 565 -7.50 -3.71 93.64
#